data_AF-A0A6F8PX15-F1
#
_entry.id   AF-A0A6F8PX15-F1
#
_cell.length_a   1.000
_cell.length_b   1.000
_cell.length_c   1.000
_cell.angle_alpha   90.00
_cell.angle_beta   90.00
_cell.angle_gamma   90.00
#
_symmetry.space_group_name_H-M   'P 1'
#
loop_
_entity.id
_entity.type
_entity.pdbx_description
1 polymer ?
#
loop_
_entity_poly.entity_id
_entity_poly.type
_entity_poly.pdbx_seq_one_letter_code
_entity_poly.pdbx_strand_id
1 'polypeptide(L)' 'MSQKRTYKTYTDEFKKEAVALVTDQGYSVAEAAESLGVRTNLIYKWKEKFEAQANGSALSQDERAELKQLRAENK' A
#
# COMPACT_ATOMS: atom_id res chain seq x y z
N MET A 1 17.66 -21.08 12.95
CA MET A 1 17.47 -20.91 11.49
C MET A 1 16.39 -19.86 11.25
N SER A 2 16.76 -18.65 10.87
CA SER A 2 15.82 -17.54 10.63
C SER A 2 15.15 -17.68 9.27
N GLN A 3 13.84 -17.94 9.24
CA GLN A 3 13.05 -17.91 8.01
C GLN A 3 13.15 -16.53 7.35
N LYS A 4 13.73 -16.48 6.14
CA LYS A 4 13.66 -15.32 5.26
C LYS A 4 12.18 -15.09 4.94
N ARG A 5 11.62 -13.98 5.42
CA ARG A 5 10.26 -13.57 5.07
C ARG A 5 10.23 -13.24 3.59
N THR A 6 9.49 -14.00 2.81
CA THR A 6 9.19 -13.67 1.42
C THR A 6 8.22 -12.49 1.44
N TYR A 7 8.67 -11.34 0.96
CA TYR A 7 7.82 -10.16 0.85
C TYR A 7 6.88 -10.34 -0.35
N LYS A 8 5.58 -10.11 -0.12
CA LYS A 8 4.60 -10.03 -1.20
C LYS A 8 4.76 -8.68 -1.88
N THR A 9 5.23 -8.71 -3.11
CA THR A 9 5.31 -7.53 -3.97
C THR A 9 4.00 -7.38 -4.72
N TYR A 10 3.41 -6.19 -4.65
CA TYR A 10 2.22 -5.84 -5.43
C TYR A 10 2.65 -5.03 -6.65
N THR A 11 2.06 -5.32 -7.81
CA THR A 11 2.29 -4.57 -9.05
C THR A 11 1.71 -3.16 -8.92
N ASP A 12 2.27 -2.19 -9.63
CA ASP A 12 1.77 -0.81 -9.56
C ASP A 12 0.33 -0.69 -10.08
N GLU A 13 -0.07 -1.55 -11.02
CA GLU A 13 -1.48 -1.70 -11.44
C GLU A 13 -2.39 -2.08 -10.26
N PHE A 14 -1.99 -3.07 -9.45
CA PHE A 14 -2.75 -3.47 -8.27
C PHE A 14 -2.86 -2.33 -7.25
N LYS A 15 -1.76 -1.60 -7.02
CA LYS A 15 -1.76 -0.45 -6.10
C LYS A 15 -2.68 0.66 -6.60
N LYS A 16 -2.67 0.90 -7.91
CA LYS A 16 -3.51 1.93 -8.55
C LYS A 16 -4.98 1.57 -8.48
N GLU A 17 -5.33 0.32 -8.75
CA GLU A 17 -6.71 -0.19 -8.60
C GLU A 17 -7.20 0.00 -7.16
N ALA A 18 -6.34 -0.34 -6.18
CA ALA A 18 -6.67 -0.19 -4.77
C ALA A 18 -6.92 1.27 -4.35
N VAL A 19 -6.14 2.21 -4.89
CA VAL A 19 -6.37 3.65 -4.66
C VAL A 19 -7.62 4.13 -5.41
N ALA A 20 -7.85 3.65 -6.63
CA ALA A 20 -9.04 3.98 -7.43
C ALA A 20 -10.35 3.53 -6.75
N LEU A 21 -10.36 2.40 -6.04
CA LEU A 21 -11.52 2.02 -5.23
C LEU A 21 -11.88 3.09 -4.19
N VAL A 22 -10.87 3.70 -3.58
CA VAL A 22 -11.05 4.73 -2.56
C VAL A 22 -11.41 6.08 -3.19
N THR A 23 -10.76 6.46 -4.29
CA THR A 23 -10.93 7.79 -4.90
C THR A 23 -12.09 7.87 -5.88
N ASP A 24 -12.26 6.87 -6.75
CA ASP A 24 -13.26 6.86 -7.81
C ASP A 24 -14.55 6.18 -7.37
N GLN A 25 -14.45 5.05 -6.67
CA GLN A 25 -15.64 4.33 -6.19
C GLN A 25 -16.14 4.79 -4.83
N GLY A 26 -15.42 5.68 -4.14
CA GLY A 26 -15.80 6.24 -2.85
C GLY A 26 -15.76 5.25 -1.69
N TYR A 27 -15.04 4.13 -1.84
CA TYR A 27 -14.88 3.16 -0.76
C TYR A 27 -14.06 3.77 0.38
N SER A 28 -14.38 3.37 1.61
CA SER A 28 -13.47 3.63 2.73
C SER A 28 -12.18 2.84 2.53
N VAL A 29 -11.06 3.35 3.07
CA VAL A 29 -9.77 2.63 3.01
C VAL A 29 -9.87 1.23 3.63
N ALA A 30 -10.69 1.07 4.67
CA ALA A 30 -11.02 -0.22 5.27
C ALA A 30 -11.72 -1.16 4.29
N GLU A 31 -12.78 -0.70 3.64
CA GLU A 31 -13.56 -1.49 2.69
C GLU A 31 -12.74 -1.90 1.47
N ALA A 32 -11.92 -0.99 0.93
CA ALA A 32 -11.01 -1.30 -0.17
C ALA A 32 -9.96 -2.36 0.23
N ALA A 33 -9.45 -2.28 1.45
CA ALA A 33 -8.50 -3.25 1.98
C ALA A 33 -9.15 -4.63 2.19
N GLU A 34 -10.36 -4.68 2.73
CA GLU A 34 -11.12 -5.93 2.90
C GLU A 34 -11.48 -6.57 1.56
N SER A 35 -11.95 -5.77 0.59
CA SER A 35 -12.29 -6.22 -0.76
C SER A 35 -11.09 -6.83 -1.50
N LEU A 36 -9.91 -6.21 -1.38
CA LEU A 36 -8.69 -6.66 -2.04
C LEU A 36 -7.86 -7.65 -1.20
N GLY A 37 -8.29 -7.96 0.03
CA GLY A 37 -7.55 -8.84 0.94
C GLY A 37 -6.16 -8.30 1.33
N VAL A 38 -6.00 -6.98 1.37
CA VAL A 38 -4.76 -6.31 1.78
C VAL A 38 -4.94 -5.59 3.11
N ARG A 39 -3.85 -5.09 3.67
CA ARG A 39 -3.90 -4.30 4.91
C ARG A 39 -4.25 -2.86 4.57
N THR A 40 -5.12 -2.25 5.37
CA THR A 40 -5.48 -0.83 5.29
C THR A 40 -4.27 0.10 5.21
N ASN A 41 -3.23 -0.17 5.99
CA ASN A 41 -2.00 0.63 5.99
C ASN A 41 -1.28 0.64 4.62
N LEU A 42 -1.38 -0.44 3.82
CA LEU A 42 -0.82 -0.45 2.45
C LEU A 42 -1.56 0.53 1.54
N ILE A 43 -2.89 0.60 1.65
CA ILE A 43 -3.72 1.50 0.84
C ILE A 43 -3.37 2.96 1.14
N TYR A 44 -3.19 3.33 2.41
CA TYR A 44 -2.74 4.68 2.79
C TYR A 44 -1.40 5.03 2.15
N LYS A 45 -0.41 4.14 2.27
CA LYS A 45 0.92 4.34 1.67
C LYS A 45 0.88 4.46 0.16
N TRP A 46 0.06 3.66 -0.51
CA TRP A 46 -0.11 3.75 -1.96
C TRP A 46 -0.75 5.07 -2.34
N LYS A 47 -1.82 5.49 -1.65
CA LYS A 47 -2.45 6.78 -1.87
C LYS A 47 -1.44 7.92 -1.74
N GLU A 48 -0.68 7.98 -0.64
CA GLU A 48 0.37 8.99 -0.43
C GLU A 48 1.43 8.95 -1.54
N LYS A 49 1.86 7.76 -1.97
CA LYS A 49 2.83 7.61 -3.06
C LYS A 49 2.29 8.14 -4.40
N PHE A 50 1.03 7.85 -4.72
CA PHE A 50 0.39 8.34 -5.95
C PHE A 50 0.13 9.85 -5.89
N GLU A 51 -0.27 10.39 -4.73
CA GLU A 51 -0.42 11.84 -4.53
C GLU A 51 0.93 12.58 -4.61
N ALA A 52 1.99 12.01 -4.03
CA ALA A 52 3.35 12.57 -4.14
C ALA A 52 3.89 12.52 -5.57
N GLN A 53 3.59 11.43 -6.31
CA GLN A 53 3.94 11.31 -7.73
C GLN A 53 3.16 12.32 -8.60
N ALA A 54 1.87 12.54 -8.31
CA ALA A 54 1.04 13.51 -9.02
C ALA A 54 1.51 14.96 -8.81
N ASN A 55 2.01 15.28 -7.61
CA ASN A 55 2.52 16.61 -7.26
C ASN A 55 3.98 16.86 -7.71
N GLY A 56 4.56 16.00 -8.56
CA GLY A 56 5.91 16.19 -9.11
C GLY A 56 7.05 16.08 -8.08
N SER A 57 6.73 15.71 -6.83
CA SER A 57 7.70 15.44 -5.76
C SER A 57 8.17 13.99 -5.85
N ALA A 58 8.56 13.58 -7.05
CA ALA A 58 9.14 12.27 -7.32
C ALA A 58 10.61 12.26 -6.92
N LEU A 59 10.92 12.54 -5.65
CA LEU A 59 12.22 12.24 -5.09
C LEU A 59 12.10 11.12 -4.07
N SER A 60 12.66 10.00 -4.51
CA SER A 60 13.46 9.09 -3.69
C SER A 60 12.73 7.95 -2.96
N GLN A 61 13.07 6.73 -3.37
CA GLN A 61 13.59 5.68 -2.51
C GLN A 61 12.70 4.62 -1.81
N ASP A 62 11.39 4.74 -1.70
CA ASP A 62 10.66 3.81 -0.81
C ASP A 62 10.13 2.50 -1.41
N GLU A 63 10.91 1.89 -2.32
CA GLU A 63 10.81 0.44 -2.56
C GLU A 63 11.66 -0.38 -1.58
N ARG A 64 12.37 0.27 -0.63
CA ARG A 64 13.41 -0.40 0.18
C ARG A 64 13.28 -0.36 1.72
N ALA A 65 12.41 0.43 2.36
CA ALA A 65 12.46 0.54 3.83
C ALA A 65 11.27 -0.01 4.63
N GLU A 66 10.07 -0.13 4.07
CA GLU A 66 8.86 -0.12 4.93
C GLU A 66 8.18 -1.47 5.22
N LEU A 67 8.87 -2.59 5.04
CA LEU A 67 8.39 -3.91 5.49
C LEU A 67 8.94 -4.32 6.86
N LYS A 68 9.31 -3.35 7.72
CA LYS A 68 9.82 -3.64 9.07
C LYS A 68 8.83 -3.45 10.21
N GLN A 69 7.72 -2.72 10.04
CA GLN A 69 6.84 -2.39 11.19
C GLN A 69 5.44 -3.02 11.22
N LEU A 70 4.96 -3.63 10.13
CA LEU A 70 3.59 -4.20 10.11
C LEU A 70 3.48 -5.60 10.77
N ARG A 71 4.23 -5.83 11.85
CA ARG A 71 4.13 -7.04 12.68
C ARG A 71 3.60 -6.80 14.09
N ALA A 72 3.12 -5.60 14.41
CA ALA A 72 2.56 -5.33 15.73
C ALA A 72 1.02 -5.33 15.78
N GLU A 73 0.31 -5.22 14.64
CA GLU A 73 -1.12 -4.85 14.69
C GLU A 73 -1.98 -5.59 13.66
N ASN A 74 -1.83 -6.91 13.59
CA ASN A 74 -2.88 -7.77 13.04
C ASN A 74 -2.90 -9.07 13.86
N LYS A 75 -3.23 -8.87 15.15
CA LYS A 75 -3.64 -9.83 16.17
C LYS A 75 -2.58 -10.81 16.72
#